data_AF-A0AAD2CPZ7-F1
#
_entry.id   AF-A0AAD2CPZ7-F1
#
_cell.length_a   1.000
_cell.length_b   1.000
_cell.length_c   1.000
_cell.angle_alpha   90.00
_cell.angle_beta   90.00
_cell.angle_gamma   90.00
#
_symmetry.space_group_name_H-M   'P 1'
#
loop_
_entity.id
_entity.type
_entity.pdbx_description
1 polymer ?
#
loop_
_entity_poly.entity_id
_entity_poly.type
_entity_poly.pdbx_seq_one_letter_code
_entity_poly.pdbx_strand_id
1 'polypeptide(L)'
;MEEIREHRSNKKAVKKQDGFYSLKSVTQRRRHTTAGWDFYVTWKDGSSNWIPLKDMKESFPIEVADYTISKGIQDKPAFAWWVPHIVRKRARFLGMVKSKYWERTHKYGIRIPKSIREAIKIDKENGDTLWEDSIQMEMKNNQIAFEEFDGDVEKLMGYKKITGHLVFDVKLGENFRRKARDMPQFVVNLSMHA
;
A
#
# COMPACT_ATOMS: atom_id res chain seq x y z
N MET A 1 1.56 -7.12 6.80
CA MET A 1 1.59 -7.83 8.09
C MET A 1 0.59 -8.97 8.06
N GLU A 2 0.90 -10.08 8.72
CA GLU A 2 -0.02 -11.18 8.99
C GLU A 2 -0.60 -11.08 10.40
N GLU A 3 0.24 -11.03 11.45
CA GLU A 3 -0.22 -11.01 12.84
C GLU A 3 0.77 -10.27 13.76
N ILE A 4 0.25 -9.68 14.86
CA ILE A 4 1.03 -9.24 16.02
C ILE A 4 1.02 -10.35 17.07
N ARG A 5 2.18 -10.96 17.35
CA ARG A 5 2.28 -12.06 18.31
C ARG A 5 2.51 -11.54 19.73
N GLU A 6 3.53 -10.71 19.88
CA GLU A 6 3.99 -10.25 21.18
C GLU A 6 4.17 -8.73 21.22
N HIS A 7 4.29 -8.20 22.43
CA HIS A 7 4.66 -6.82 22.66
C HIS A 7 5.67 -6.75 23.81
N ARG A 8 6.50 -5.71 23.79
CA ARG A 8 7.41 -5.41 24.89
C ARG A 8 7.41 -3.92 25.17
N SER A 9 7.69 -3.57 26.43
CA SER A 9 7.90 -2.20 26.85
C SER A 9 9.28 -2.03 27.48
N ASN A 10 9.97 -0.93 27.20
CA ASN A 10 11.28 -0.63 27.78
C ASN A 10 11.21 0.52 28.82
N LYS A 11 12.35 0.88 29.42
CA LYS A 11 12.45 1.95 30.44
C LYS A 11 11.99 3.34 29.95
N LYS A 12 11.92 3.57 28.64
CA LYS A 12 11.42 4.82 28.04
C LYS A 12 9.89 4.88 28.00
N ALA A 13 9.19 3.78 28.30
CA ALA A 13 7.73 3.75 28.34
C ALA A 13 7.19 4.63 29.48
N VAL A 14 6.31 5.55 29.14
CA VAL A 14 5.66 6.44 30.11
C VAL A 14 4.74 5.61 31.01
N LYS A 15 4.94 5.71 32.33
CA LYS A 15 4.10 5.05 33.33
C LYS A 15 2.71 5.68 33.34
N LYS A 16 1.71 4.91 33.77
CA LYS A 16 0.31 5.36 33.81
C LYS A 16 0.11 6.65 34.63
N GLN A 17 0.87 6.80 35.72
CA GLN A 17 0.85 7.96 36.61
C GLN A 17 1.30 9.25 35.90
N ASP A 18 2.28 9.14 34.99
CA ASP A 18 2.82 10.26 34.20
C ASP A 18 2.09 10.43 32.86
N GLY A 19 0.94 9.77 32.70
CA GLY A 19 0.14 9.76 31.48
C GLY A 19 -0.61 11.07 31.23
N PHE A 20 -0.60 11.99 32.18
CA PHE A 20 -1.27 13.29 32.10
C PHE A 20 -0.28 14.42 32.37
N TYR A 21 -0.57 15.59 31.80
CA TYR A 21 0.11 16.83 32.12
C TYR A 21 -0.90 17.95 32.33
N SER A 22 -0.58 18.86 33.26
CA SER A 22 -1.41 20.02 33.59
C SER A 22 -1.00 21.22 32.75
N LEU A 23 -1.98 21.99 32.25
CA LEU A 23 -1.73 23.32 31.70
C LEU A 23 -1.83 24.37 32.80
N LYS A 24 -1.52 25.63 32.48
CA LYS A 24 -1.74 26.78 33.39
C LYS A 24 -3.22 26.93 33.80
N SER A 25 -4.15 26.39 33.00
CA SER A 25 -5.54 26.18 33.41
C SER A 25 -5.71 24.78 34.01
N VAL A 26 -6.63 24.63 34.97
CA VAL A 26 -6.94 23.40 35.75
C VAL A 26 -7.30 22.15 34.90
N THR A 27 -7.28 22.26 33.57
CA THR A 27 -7.55 21.16 32.64
C THR A 27 -6.35 20.22 32.51
N GLN A 28 -6.53 18.94 32.86
CA GLN A 28 -5.56 17.88 32.58
C GLN A 28 -5.70 17.35 31.14
N ARG A 29 -4.57 17.13 30.46
CA ARG A 29 -4.53 16.50 29.13
C ARG A 29 -3.70 15.22 29.15
N ARG A 30 -4.07 14.26 28.30
CA ARG A 30 -3.29 13.03 28.09
C ARG A 30 -1.98 13.37 27.39
N ARG A 31 -0.87 12.80 27.85
CA ARG A 31 0.42 12.89 27.18
C ARG A 31 0.41 11.99 25.95
N HIS A 32 0.63 12.57 24.77
CA HIS A 32 0.74 11.80 23.53
C HIS A 32 2.16 11.27 23.39
N THR A 33 2.29 9.95 23.45
CA THR A 33 3.57 9.27 23.31
C THR A 33 3.37 7.93 22.62
N THR A 34 4.42 7.45 21.96
CA THR A 34 4.57 6.06 21.48
C THR A 34 5.88 5.46 21.99
N ALA A 35 6.63 6.19 22.82
CA ALA A 35 7.98 5.85 23.20
C ALA A 35 8.01 4.60 24.08
N GLY A 36 8.97 3.73 23.80
CA GLY A 36 9.29 2.57 24.62
C GLY A 36 8.37 1.37 24.46
N TRP A 37 7.69 1.26 23.31
CA TRP A 37 6.83 0.13 22.97
C TRP A 37 7.25 -0.44 21.62
N ASP A 38 7.43 -1.76 21.57
CA ASP A 38 7.68 -2.50 20.34
C ASP A 38 6.72 -3.70 20.25
N PHE A 39 6.41 -4.13 19.03
CA PHE A 39 5.60 -5.29 18.71
C PHE A 39 6.40 -6.32 17.93
N TYR A 40 6.25 -7.59 18.27
CA TYR A 40 6.79 -8.69 17.47
C TYR A 40 5.77 -9.08 16.42
N VAL A 41 6.14 -8.88 15.16
CA VAL A 41 5.24 -8.96 14.01
C VAL A 41 5.68 -10.09 13.10
N THR A 42 4.72 -10.90 12.65
CA THR A 42 4.91 -11.87 11.57
C THR A 42 4.31 -11.30 10.28
N TRP A 43 5.08 -11.41 9.21
CA TRP A 43 4.72 -10.95 7.88
C TRP A 43 4.21 -12.12 7.03
N LYS A 44 3.48 -11.80 5.96
CA LYS A 44 2.87 -12.81 5.07
C LYS A 44 3.89 -13.63 4.29
N ASP A 45 5.13 -13.17 4.21
CA ASP A 45 6.25 -13.89 3.60
C ASP A 45 6.92 -14.86 4.60
N GLY A 46 6.40 -14.96 5.83
CA GLY A 46 6.94 -15.79 6.91
C GLY A 46 8.05 -15.12 7.72
N SER A 47 8.56 -13.95 7.32
CA SER A 47 9.56 -13.22 8.09
C SER A 47 8.95 -12.66 9.38
N SER A 48 9.77 -12.44 10.42
CA SER A 48 9.31 -11.87 11.70
C SER A 48 10.36 -10.99 12.35
N ASN A 49 9.94 -9.83 12.88
CA ASN A 49 10.83 -8.90 13.56
C ASN A 49 10.10 -7.99 14.56
N TRP A 50 10.89 -7.31 15.39
CA TRP A 50 10.40 -6.30 16.34
C TRP A 50 10.26 -4.94 15.64
N ILE A 51 9.05 -4.37 15.68
CA ILE A 51 8.75 -3.07 15.08
C ILE A 51 8.34 -2.08 16.19
N PRO A 52 8.89 -0.85 16.21
CA PRO A 52 8.47 0.19 17.13
C PRO A 52 6.98 0.55 16.98
N LEU A 53 6.31 0.89 18.08
CA LEU A 53 4.91 1.33 18.08
C LEU A 53 4.68 2.55 17.18
N LYS A 54 5.67 3.45 17.06
CA LYS A 54 5.55 4.62 16.18
C LYS A 54 5.21 4.18 14.75
N ASP A 55 5.96 3.24 14.21
CA ASP A 55 5.82 2.77 12.83
C ASP A 55 4.57 1.89 12.67
N MET A 56 4.30 1.05 13.68
CA MET A 56 3.09 0.22 13.71
C MET A 56 1.80 1.04 13.74
N LYS A 57 1.76 2.13 14.53
CA LYS A 57 0.60 3.02 14.60
C LYS A 57 0.35 3.75 13.28
N GLU A 58 1.39 4.07 12.52
CA GLU A 58 1.26 4.76 11.24
C GLU A 58 0.83 3.81 10.13
N SER A 59 1.35 2.58 10.13
CA SER A 59 1.15 1.61 9.04
C SER A 59 -0.04 0.68 9.26
N PHE A 60 -0.24 0.21 10.50
CA PHE A 60 -1.24 -0.80 10.89
C PHE A 60 -2.05 -0.37 12.13
N PRO A 61 -2.67 0.83 12.14
CA PRO A 61 -3.34 1.36 13.32
C PRO A 61 -4.53 0.53 13.81
N ILE A 62 -5.26 -0.13 12.90
CA ILE A 62 -6.46 -0.92 13.24
C ILE A 62 -6.04 -2.18 13.97
N GLU A 63 -5.04 -2.88 13.42
CA GLU A 63 -4.54 -4.13 13.95
C GLU A 63 -3.87 -3.92 15.32
N VAL A 64 -3.13 -2.82 15.49
CA VAL A 64 -2.58 -2.44 16.80
C VAL A 64 -3.69 -2.12 17.80
N ALA A 65 -4.74 -1.40 17.38
CA ALA A 65 -5.87 -1.10 18.24
C ALA A 65 -6.57 -2.39 18.72
N ASP A 66 -6.89 -3.30 17.80
CA ASP A 66 -7.52 -4.58 18.12
C ASP A 66 -6.63 -5.43 19.05
N TYR A 67 -5.32 -5.51 18.75
CA TYR A 67 -4.36 -6.24 19.60
C TYR A 67 -4.31 -5.66 21.02
N THR A 68 -4.15 -4.34 21.15
CA THR A 68 -3.99 -3.69 22.46
C THR A 68 -5.24 -3.83 23.34
N ILE A 69 -6.43 -3.85 22.73
CA ILE A 69 -7.70 -4.14 23.41
C ILE A 69 -7.73 -5.60 23.86
N SER A 70 -7.38 -6.54 22.99
CA SER A 70 -7.36 -7.97 23.32
C SER A 70 -6.41 -8.32 24.46
N LYS A 71 -5.28 -7.58 24.58
CA LYS A 71 -4.29 -7.75 25.64
C LYS A 71 -4.56 -6.87 26.87
N GLY A 72 -5.63 -6.06 26.89
CA GLY A 72 -5.98 -5.19 28.02
C GLY A 72 -4.97 -4.07 28.30
N ILE A 73 -4.20 -3.64 27.30
CA ILE A 73 -3.15 -2.61 27.45
C ILE A 73 -3.53 -1.26 26.82
N GLN A 74 -4.73 -1.14 26.23
CA GLN A 74 -5.22 0.06 25.54
C GLN A 74 -5.25 1.32 26.42
N ASP A 75 -5.33 1.17 27.74
CA ASP A 75 -5.40 2.29 28.69
C ASP A 75 -4.03 2.85 29.07
N LYS A 76 -2.93 2.25 28.59
CA LYS A 76 -1.60 2.77 28.84
C LYS A 76 -1.37 4.08 28.06
N PRO A 77 -0.51 5.00 28.55
CA PRO A 77 -0.32 6.31 27.93
C PRO A 77 0.06 6.27 26.44
N ALA A 78 0.72 5.20 25.99
CA ALA A 78 1.11 5.02 24.60
C ALA A 78 -0.08 4.81 23.62
N PHE A 79 -1.22 4.36 24.14
CA PHE A 79 -2.38 3.92 23.34
C PHE A 79 -3.62 4.76 23.59
N ALA A 80 -3.85 5.15 24.84
CA ALA A 80 -5.12 5.68 25.32
C ALA A 80 -5.59 6.94 24.56
N TRP A 81 -4.69 7.74 24.01
CA TRP A 81 -5.05 8.98 23.31
C TRP A 81 -5.54 8.77 21.87
N TRP A 82 -5.29 7.62 21.24
CA TRP A 82 -5.63 7.39 19.82
C TRP A 82 -6.41 6.10 19.56
N VAL A 83 -6.22 5.03 20.35
CA VAL A 83 -6.94 3.76 20.15
C VAL A 83 -8.47 3.93 20.13
N PRO A 84 -9.10 4.71 21.04
CA PRO A 84 -10.55 4.94 20.99
C PRO A 84 -11.03 5.65 19.70
N HIS A 85 -10.14 6.40 19.04
CA HIS A 85 -10.45 7.05 17.77
C HIS A 85 -10.48 6.06 16.61
N ILE A 86 -9.51 5.14 16.59
CA ILE A 86 -9.41 4.10 15.55
C ILE A 86 -10.60 3.15 15.62
N VAL A 87 -10.93 2.67 16.82
CA VAL A 87 -12.09 1.78 17.01
C VAL A 87 -13.38 2.42 16.49
N ARG A 88 -13.65 3.67 16.87
CA ARG A 88 -14.85 4.40 16.44
C ARG A 88 -14.92 4.60 14.93
N LYS A 89 -13.76 4.81 14.29
CA LYS A 89 -13.66 5.07 12.85
C LYS A 89 -13.33 3.83 12.02
N ARG A 90 -13.28 2.63 12.63
CA ARG A 90 -12.84 1.39 11.98
C ARG A 90 -13.60 1.13 10.67
N ALA A 91 -14.92 1.17 10.71
CA ALA A 91 -15.77 0.98 9.54
C ALA A 91 -15.49 2.00 8.42
N ARG A 92 -15.25 3.27 8.79
CA ARG A 92 -14.91 4.33 7.83
C ARG A 92 -13.55 4.07 7.17
N PHE A 93 -12.54 3.68 7.96
CA PHE A 93 -11.22 3.35 7.42
C PHE A 93 -11.28 2.15 6.48
N LEU A 94 -11.97 1.07 6.85
CA LEU A 94 -12.17 -0.11 6.00
C LEU A 94 -12.93 0.24 4.71
N GLY A 95 -13.90 1.14 4.77
CA GLY A 95 -14.61 1.66 3.59
C GLY A 95 -13.67 2.39 2.62
N MET A 96 -12.81 3.28 3.13
CA MET A 96 -11.87 4.05 2.30
C MET A 96 -10.80 3.20 1.59
N VAL A 97 -10.37 2.09 2.19
CA VAL A 97 -9.37 1.19 1.59
C VAL A 97 -9.92 0.49 0.35
N LYS A 98 -11.19 0.06 0.38
CA LYS A 98 -11.84 -0.58 -0.77
C LYS A 98 -12.14 0.39 -1.92
N SER A 99 -12.36 1.66 -1.59
CA SER A 99 -12.89 2.67 -2.52
C SER A 99 -11.82 3.25 -3.46
N LYS A 100 -10.60 3.52 -2.97
CA LYS A 100 -9.63 4.37 -3.70
C LYS A 100 -9.11 3.83 -5.03
N TYR A 101 -8.92 2.51 -5.17
CA TYR A 101 -8.40 1.93 -6.42
C TYR A 101 -9.51 1.74 -7.47
N TRP A 102 -10.75 1.50 -7.04
CA TRP A 102 -11.86 1.15 -7.93
C TRP A 102 -12.69 2.36 -8.39
N GLU A 103 -12.69 3.48 -7.65
CA GLU A 103 -13.63 4.59 -7.86
C GLU A 103 -13.25 5.62 -8.93
N ARG A 104 -11.97 5.73 -9.34
CA ARG A 104 -11.62 6.67 -10.42
C ARG A 104 -11.87 6.04 -11.78
N THR A 105 -13.14 5.96 -12.16
CA THR A 105 -13.54 5.70 -13.55
C THR A 105 -13.02 6.80 -14.47
N HIS A 106 -12.84 8.02 -13.96
CA HIS A 106 -12.39 9.18 -14.72
C HIS A 106 -11.27 9.96 -14.01
N LYS A 107 -10.36 10.55 -14.79
CA LYS A 107 -9.38 11.55 -14.35
C LYS A 107 -9.43 12.73 -15.31
N TYR A 108 -9.63 13.93 -14.77
CA TYR A 108 -9.83 15.15 -15.55
C TYR A 108 -10.96 15.07 -16.59
N GLY A 109 -12.06 14.39 -16.24
CA GLY A 109 -13.20 14.19 -17.15
C GLY A 109 -13.03 13.08 -18.18
N ILE A 110 -11.85 12.46 -18.25
CA ILE A 110 -11.55 11.39 -19.20
C ILE A 110 -11.67 10.04 -18.51
N ARG A 111 -12.39 9.10 -19.14
CA ARG A 111 -12.52 7.73 -18.66
C ARG A 111 -11.19 6.98 -18.76
N ILE A 112 -10.73 6.39 -17.66
CA ILE A 112 -9.51 5.57 -17.60
C ILE A 112 -9.90 4.09 -17.72
N PRO A 113 -9.39 3.35 -18.72
CA PRO A 113 -9.63 1.93 -18.87
C PRO A 113 -8.88 1.13 -17.80
N LYS A 114 -9.43 -0.05 -17.46
CA LYS A 114 -8.79 -1.03 -16.56
C LYS A 114 -8.24 -2.24 -17.30
N SER A 115 -8.50 -2.34 -18.60
CA SER A 115 -8.01 -3.42 -19.45
C SER A 115 -7.83 -2.93 -20.89
N ILE A 116 -7.04 -3.65 -21.69
CA ILE A 116 -6.88 -3.39 -23.13
C ILE A 116 -8.24 -3.42 -23.84
N ARG A 117 -9.09 -4.39 -23.51
CA ARG A 117 -10.44 -4.49 -24.09
C ARG A 117 -11.30 -3.26 -23.79
N GLU A 118 -11.19 -2.73 -22.58
CA GLU A 118 -11.90 -1.50 -22.20
C GLU A 118 -11.29 -0.27 -22.89
N ALA A 119 -9.97 -0.20 -23.05
CA ALA A 119 -9.29 0.89 -23.77
C ALA A 119 -9.80 0.99 -25.21
N ILE A 120 -9.78 -0.11 -25.95
CA ILE A 120 -10.27 -0.18 -27.34
C ILE A 120 -11.76 0.19 -27.42
N LYS A 121 -12.55 -0.23 -26.41
CA LYS A 121 -13.98 0.11 -26.35
C LYS A 121 -14.19 1.62 -26.15
N ILE A 122 -13.43 2.25 -25.25
CA ILE A 122 -13.51 3.70 -25.00
C ILE A 122 -13.11 4.49 -26.24
N ASP A 123 -12.01 4.10 -26.89
CA ASP A 123 -11.53 4.72 -28.12
C ASP A 123 -12.61 4.64 -29.22
N LYS A 124 -13.23 3.46 -29.39
CA LYS A 124 -14.36 3.28 -30.32
C LYS A 124 -15.60 4.10 -29.96
N GLU A 125 -15.91 4.25 -28.67
CA GLU A 125 -17.02 5.09 -28.19
C GLU A 125 -16.78 6.58 -28.45
N ASN A 126 -15.52 7.03 -28.35
CA ASN A 126 -15.12 8.42 -28.60
C ASN A 126 -14.86 8.73 -30.08
N GLY A 127 -14.67 7.70 -30.91
CA GLY A 127 -14.23 7.85 -32.30
C GLY A 127 -12.75 8.28 -32.42
N ASP A 128 -11.93 7.93 -31.44
CA ASP A 128 -10.48 8.20 -31.41
C ASP A 128 -9.68 6.89 -31.24
N THR A 129 -8.35 6.97 -31.16
CA THR A 129 -7.43 5.83 -30.94
C THR A 129 -6.45 6.10 -29.80
N LEU A 130 -6.77 7.06 -28.92
CA LEU A 130 -5.76 7.65 -28.04
C LEU A 130 -5.22 6.65 -27.01
N TRP A 131 -6.06 5.75 -26.49
CA TRP A 131 -5.58 4.71 -25.58
C TRP A 131 -4.81 3.63 -26.33
N GLU A 132 -5.27 3.20 -27.51
CA GLU A 132 -4.59 2.24 -28.38
C GLU A 132 -3.18 2.73 -28.78
N ASP A 133 -3.05 3.98 -29.22
CA ASP A 133 -1.77 4.62 -29.54
C ASP A 133 -0.82 4.60 -28.33
N SER A 134 -1.36 4.84 -27.13
CA SER A 134 -0.57 4.81 -25.90
C SER A 134 -0.08 3.41 -25.54
N ILE A 135 -0.86 2.36 -25.85
CA ILE A 135 -0.49 0.96 -25.65
C ILE A 135 0.61 0.57 -26.64
N GLN A 136 0.43 0.90 -27.92
CA GLN A 136 1.42 0.59 -28.96
C GLN A 136 2.77 1.23 -28.68
N MET A 137 2.77 2.50 -28.25
CA MET A 137 3.98 3.21 -27.88
C MET A 137 4.70 2.56 -26.68
N GLU A 138 3.97 2.11 -25.67
CA GLU A 138 4.56 1.39 -24.53
C GLU A 138 5.16 0.05 -24.98
N MET A 139 4.43 -0.73 -25.79
CA MET A 139 4.92 -2.01 -26.30
C MET A 139 6.16 -1.85 -27.19
N LYS A 140 6.20 -0.82 -28.03
CA LYS A 140 7.38 -0.49 -28.85
C LYS A 140 8.60 -0.15 -27.99
N ASN A 141 8.41 0.61 -26.91
CA ASN A 141 9.51 0.93 -25.99
C ASN A 141 10.00 -0.32 -25.24
N ASN A 142 9.08 -1.19 -24.82
CA ASN A 142 9.42 -2.42 -24.10
C ASN A 142 10.07 -3.46 -24.99
N GLN A 143 9.69 -3.54 -26.28
CA GLN A 143 10.26 -4.49 -27.24
C GLN A 143 11.79 -4.42 -27.30
N ILE A 144 12.39 -3.24 -27.09
CA ILE A 144 13.85 -3.05 -27.08
C ILE A 144 14.53 -3.91 -25.99
N ALA A 145 13.83 -4.25 -24.92
CA ALA A 145 14.35 -5.05 -23.81
C ALA A 145 14.15 -6.57 -23.99
N PHE A 146 13.53 -7.02 -25.07
CA PHE A 146 13.25 -8.44 -25.33
C PHE A 146 13.94 -8.91 -26.61
N GLU A 147 14.47 -10.13 -26.58
CA GLU A 147 14.99 -10.82 -27.76
C GLU A 147 13.93 -11.79 -28.28
N GLU A 148 13.71 -11.79 -29.60
CA GLU A 148 12.82 -12.76 -30.24
C GLU A 148 13.47 -14.15 -30.20
N PHE A 149 12.68 -15.16 -29.82
CA PHE A 149 13.12 -16.56 -29.78
C PHE A 149 12.19 -17.40 -30.65
N ASP A 150 12.68 -17.81 -31.81
CA ASP A 150 11.94 -18.60 -32.81
C ASP A 150 11.97 -20.13 -32.54
N GLY A 151 12.41 -20.53 -31.35
CA GLY A 151 12.48 -21.93 -30.94
C GLY A 151 11.22 -22.42 -30.21
N ASP A 152 11.21 -23.72 -29.92
CA ASP A 152 10.18 -24.31 -29.07
C ASP A 152 10.31 -23.78 -27.63
N VAL A 153 9.23 -23.24 -27.08
CA VAL A 153 9.15 -22.69 -25.72
C VAL A 153 9.54 -23.76 -24.68
N GLU A 154 9.29 -25.04 -24.96
CA GLU A 154 9.69 -26.16 -24.09
C GLU A 154 11.22 -26.31 -23.96
N LYS A 155 11.99 -25.78 -24.92
CA LYS A 155 13.46 -25.79 -24.89
C LYS A 155 14.07 -24.67 -24.05
N LEU A 156 13.25 -23.72 -23.55
CA LEU A 156 13.69 -22.64 -22.68
C LEU A 156 13.89 -23.11 -21.21
N MET A 157 14.70 -24.16 -21.03
CA MET A 157 15.09 -24.62 -19.70
C MET A 157 15.87 -23.50 -18.97
N GLY A 158 15.40 -23.12 -17.79
CA GLY A 158 16.00 -22.03 -16.98
C GLY A 158 15.29 -20.68 -17.09
N TYR A 159 14.33 -20.53 -18.01
CA TYR A 159 13.51 -19.32 -18.12
C TYR A 159 12.16 -19.49 -17.42
N LYS A 160 11.65 -18.41 -16.83
CA LYS A 160 10.33 -18.38 -16.19
C LYS A 160 9.42 -17.40 -16.92
N LYS A 161 8.21 -17.84 -17.25
CA LYS A 161 7.18 -16.96 -17.84
C LYS A 161 6.86 -15.82 -16.86
N ILE A 162 6.99 -14.59 -17.35
CA ILE A 162 6.58 -13.38 -16.65
C ILE A 162 5.16 -13.04 -17.08
N THR A 163 4.29 -12.74 -16.11
CA THR A 163 2.96 -12.18 -16.37
C THR A 163 2.96 -10.69 -16.08
N GLY A 164 2.25 -9.89 -16.87
CA GLY A 164 2.16 -8.44 -16.68
C GLY A 164 0.73 -7.93 -16.75
N HIS A 165 0.56 -6.65 -16.44
CA HIS A 165 -0.69 -5.93 -16.64
C HIS A 165 -0.40 -4.49 -17.03
N LEU A 166 -1.26 -3.90 -17.85
CA LEU A 166 -1.16 -2.49 -18.22
C LEU A 166 -1.87 -1.60 -17.21
N VAL A 167 -1.19 -0.53 -16.81
CA VAL A 167 -1.73 0.55 -15.99
C VAL A 167 -1.91 1.79 -16.84
N PHE A 168 -3.10 2.39 -16.77
CA PHE A 168 -3.48 3.54 -17.58
C PHE A 168 -3.54 4.83 -16.75
N ASP A 169 -3.11 5.94 -17.34
CA ASP A 169 -3.11 7.26 -16.71
C ASP A 169 -3.35 8.39 -17.74
N VAL A 170 -3.74 9.56 -17.24
CA VAL A 170 -3.90 10.79 -18.03
C VAL A 170 -2.94 11.85 -17.52
N LYS A 171 -2.14 12.44 -18.42
CA LYS A 171 -1.14 13.48 -18.11
C LYS A 171 -1.66 14.88 -18.41
N LEU A 172 -1.95 15.64 -17.35
CA LEU A 172 -2.49 17.01 -17.48
C LEU A 172 -1.53 17.96 -18.19
N GLY A 173 -0.25 17.98 -17.81
CA GLY A 173 0.77 18.86 -18.39
C GLY A 173 1.21 18.51 -19.81
N GLU A 174 0.70 17.40 -20.37
CA GLU A 174 0.94 16.96 -21.73
C GLU A 174 -0.39 16.96 -22.51
N ASN A 175 -1.20 18.02 -22.37
CA ASN A 175 -2.49 18.18 -23.06
C ASN A 175 -3.42 16.96 -22.90
N PHE A 176 -3.56 16.44 -21.67
CA PHE A 176 -4.36 15.26 -21.34
C PHE A 176 -3.94 13.97 -22.07
N ARG A 177 -2.67 13.84 -22.47
CA ARG A 177 -2.14 12.64 -23.13
C ARG A 177 -2.48 11.37 -22.36
N ARG A 178 -2.91 10.36 -23.11
CA ARG A 178 -3.11 8.98 -22.63
C ARG A 178 -1.78 8.30 -22.43
N LYS A 179 -1.63 7.65 -21.28
CA LYS A 179 -0.43 6.89 -20.96
C LYS A 179 -0.82 5.48 -20.55
N ALA A 180 -0.31 4.50 -21.27
CA ALA A 180 -0.24 3.12 -20.82
C ALA A 180 1.15 2.86 -20.21
N ARG A 181 1.24 1.93 -19.26
CA ARG A 181 2.49 1.44 -18.71
C ARG A 181 2.39 -0.04 -18.45
N ASP A 182 3.33 -0.81 -18.99
CA ASP A 182 3.39 -2.24 -18.69
C ASP A 182 4.03 -2.47 -17.33
N MET A 183 3.36 -3.26 -16.51
CA MET A 183 3.77 -3.58 -15.15
C MET A 183 3.93 -5.09 -15.06
N PRO A 184 5.14 -5.62 -15.34
CA PRO A 184 5.44 -7.03 -15.13
C PRO A 184 5.31 -7.37 -13.63
N GLN A 185 4.54 -8.40 -13.34
CA GLN A 185 4.42 -8.99 -12.01
C GLN A 185 5.46 -10.10 -11.88
N PHE A 186 6.58 -9.77 -11.22
CA PHE A 186 7.74 -10.60 -10.84
C PHE A 186 8.79 -10.96 -11.91
N VAL A 187 10.01 -10.42 -11.72
CA VAL A 187 11.23 -11.21 -11.43
C VAL A 187 11.86 -10.63 -10.17
N VAL A 188 11.92 -11.44 -9.11
CA VAL A 188 12.77 -11.21 -7.94
C VAL A 188 14.13 -11.83 -8.24
N ASN A 189 15.19 -11.12 -7.83
CA ASN A 189 16.62 -11.41 -7.91
C ASN A 189 17.36 -10.92 -9.16
N LEU A 190 17.82 -9.67 -9.05
CA LEU A 190 19.23 -9.33 -9.28
C LEU A 190 20.13 -10.39 -8.62
N SER A 191 20.71 -11.31 -9.39
CA SER A 191 22.00 -11.90 -9.03
C SER A 191 23.09 -11.10 -9.71
N MET A 192 23.54 -10.03 -9.05
CA MET A 192 24.96 -9.70 -9.13
C MET A 192 25.68 -10.86 -8.44
N HIS A 193 26.35 -11.72 -9.19
CA HIS A 193 27.43 -12.55 -8.65
C HIS A 193 28.62 -12.49 -9.62
N ALA A 194 29.70 -11.93 -9.05
CA ALA A 194 31.12 -11.93 -9.42
C ALA A 194 31.50 -11.43 -10.82
#